data_AF-A0A2A8BPN3-F1
#
_entry.id   AF-A0A2A8BPN3-F1
#
_cell.length_a   1.000
_cell.length_b   1.000
_cell.length_c   1.000
_cell.angle_alpha   90.00
_cell.angle_beta   90.00
_cell.angle_gamma   90.00
#
_symmetry.space_group_name_H-M   'P 1'
#
loop_
_entity.id
_entity.type
_entity.pdbx_description
1 polymer ?
#
loop_
_entity_poly.entity_id
_entity_poly.type
_entity_poly.pdbx_seq_one_letter_code
_entity_poly.pdbx_strand_id
1 'polypeptide(L)'
;MNKEDKCHAEKALKNLFIGSQVDGLQFGISPGAIKIHFTNFHDPVEYDGQLYINIESKWCLFNKPQKRYPLNEDEFEDYSEEEEYKRIFEIRRQKKSL
;
A
#
# COMPACT_ATOMS: atom_id res chain seq x y z
N MET A 1 -11.33 18.75 -3.09
CA MET A 1 -10.09 18.95 -2.31
C MET A 1 -9.30 20.08 -2.95
N ASN A 2 -8.85 21.06 -2.18
CA ASN A 2 -8.03 22.15 -2.75
C ASN A 2 -6.56 21.67 -2.95
N LYS A 3 -5.75 22.48 -3.64
CA LYS A 3 -4.34 22.11 -3.91
C LYS A 3 -3.48 22.02 -2.64
N GLU A 4 -3.81 22.79 -1.62
CA GLU A 4 -3.06 22.86 -0.36
C GLU A 4 -3.30 21.61 0.48
N ASP A 5 -4.56 21.20 0.64
CA ASP A 5 -4.97 19.95 1.28
C ASP A 5 -4.27 18.75 0.61
N LYS A 6 -4.22 18.72 -0.72
CA LYS A 6 -3.52 17.68 -1.48
C LYS A 6 -2.04 17.64 -1.14
N CYS A 7 -1.38 18.80 -1.12
CA CYS A 7 0.04 18.91 -0.80
C CYS A 7 0.34 18.47 0.64
N HIS A 8 -0.52 18.84 1.59
CA HIS A 8 -0.39 18.40 2.98
C HIS A 8 -0.60 16.90 3.13
N ALA A 9 -1.63 16.34 2.49
CA ALA A 9 -1.87 14.90 2.48
C ALA A 9 -0.69 14.14 1.88
N GLU A 10 -0.16 14.57 0.74
CA GLU A 10 1.01 13.94 0.11
C GLU A 10 2.26 13.98 1.01
N LYS A 11 2.53 15.10 1.68
CA LYS A 11 3.66 15.22 2.62
C LYS A 11 3.47 14.31 3.84
N ALA A 12 2.27 14.29 4.42
CA ALA A 12 1.94 13.44 5.54
C ALA A 12 2.09 11.95 5.17
N LEU A 13 1.51 11.53 4.05
CA LEU A 13 1.63 10.17 3.54
C LEU A 13 3.09 9.80 3.28
N LYS A 14 3.87 10.66 2.62
CA LYS A 14 5.32 10.39 2.42
C LYS A 14 6.03 10.14 3.75
N ASN A 15 5.84 11.01 4.74
CA ASN A 15 6.48 10.83 6.04
C ASN A 15 6.04 9.54 6.74
N LEU A 16 4.77 9.15 6.61
CA LEU A 16 4.25 7.90 7.18
C LEU A 16 4.73 6.64 6.46
N PHE A 17 4.95 6.71 5.14
CA PHE A 17 5.34 5.55 4.33
C PHE A 17 6.86 5.42 4.10
N ILE A 18 7.66 6.44 4.40
CA ILE A 18 9.12 6.33 4.28
C ILE A 18 9.63 5.27 5.27
N GLY A 19 10.31 4.25 4.74
CA GLY A 19 10.87 3.14 5.52
C GLY A 19 9.87 2.03 5.86
N SER A 20 8.56 2.26 5.69
CA SER A 20 7.55 1.23 5.95
C SER A 20 7.49 0.19 4.83
N GLN A 21 7.03 -1.01 5.18
CA GLN A 21 6.98 -2.17 4.30
C GLN A 21 5.63 -2.86 4.44
N VAL A 22 5.11 -3.42 3.35
CA VAL A 22 3.90 -4.25 3.41
C VAL A 22 4.19 -5.50 4.25
N ASP A 23 3.46 -5.65 5.34
CA ASP A 23 3.64 -6.71 6.33
C ASP A 23 2.40 -7.60 6.50
N GLY A 24 1.27 -7.22 5.94
CA GLY A 24 0.06 -7.99 6.15
C GLY A 24 -1.12 -7.48 5.36
N LEU A 25 -2.15 -8.29 5.38
CA LEU A 25 -3.44 -7.96 4.82
C LEU A 25 -4.53 -8.58 5.71
N GLN A 26 -5.65 -7.88 5.85
CA GLN A 26 -6.82 -8.35 6.59
C GLN A 26 -8.05 -8.21 5.70
N PHE A 27 -8.79 -9.32 5.56
CA PHE A 27 -10.03 -9.42 4.80
C PHE A 27 -11.25 -9.20 5.69
N GLY A 28 -12.38 -8.86 5.07
CA GLY A 28 -13.69 -8.90 5.73
C GLY A 28 -13.96 -7.74 6.70
N ILE A 29 -13.22 -6.64 6.60
CA ILE A 29 -13.50 -5.40 7.34
C ILE A 29 -14.75 -4.66 6.81
N SER A 30 -15.03 -4.78 5.51
CA SER A 30 -16.30 -4.45 4.84
C SER A 30 -16.35 -5.19 3.48
N PRO A 31 -17.52 -5.32 2.82
CA PRO A 31 -17.62 -6.00 1.53
C PRO A 31 -16.70 -5.36 0.48
N GLY A 32 -15.78 -6.13 -0.08
CA GLY A 32 -14.82 -5.66 -1.10
C GLY A 32 -13.64 -4.84 -0.56
N ALA A 33 -13.57 -4.58 0.74
CA ALA A 33 -12.44 -3.86 1.32
C ALA A 33 -11.32 -4.78 1.75
N ILE A 34 -10.11 -4.42 1.34
CA ILE A 34 -8.87 -5.04 1.79
C ILE A 34 -8.16 -4.04 2.69
N LYS A 35 -7.77 -4.50 3.88
CA LYS A 35 -6.90 -3.75 4.77
C LYS A 35 -5.46 -4.13 4.47
N ILE A 36 -4.61 -3.20 4.06
CA ILE A 36 -3.17 -3.46 3.86
C ILE A 36 -2.41 -2.91 5.06
N HIS A 37 -1.52 -3.73 5.63
CA HIS A 37 -0.72 -3.39 6.81
C HIS A 37 0.69 -2.99 6.38
N PHE A 38 1.15 -1.85 6.89
CA PHE A 38 2.51 -1.37 6.69
C PHE A 38 3.25 -1.27 8.02
N THR A 39 4.45 -1.83 8.08
CA THR A 39 5.31 -1.88 9.28
C THR A 39 6.70 -1.32 8.95
N ASN A 40 7.30 -0.52 9.83
CA ASN A 40 8.70 -0.11 9.74
C ASN A 40 9.54 -0.92 10.73
N PHE A 41 10.25 -1.94 10.25
CA PHE A 41 11.08 -2.82 11.09
C PHE A 41 12.36 -2.19 11.65
N HIS A 42 12.72 -0.97 11.24
CA HIS A 42 13.96 -0.30 11.65
C HIS A 42 13.73 0.81 12.69
N ASP A 43 12.49 1.09 13.05
CA ASP A 43 12.17 2.08 14.08
C ASP A 43 12.19 1.40 15.47
N PRO A 44 13.00 1.89 16.43
CA PRO A 44 13.04 1.33 17.78
C PRO A 44 11.74 1.56 18.56
N VAL A 45 10.91 2.50 18.12
CA VAL A 45 9.56 2.64 18.62
C VAL A 45 8.68 1.73 17.77
N GLU A 46 8.17 0.65 18.38
CA GLU A 46 6.96 -0.03 17.89
C GLU A 46 5.82 0.98 18.00
N TYR A 47 5.76 1.92 17.06
CA TYR A 47 4.52 2.63 16.83
C TYR A 47 3.55 1.53 16.39
N ASP A 48 2.70 1.11 17.31
CA ASP A 48 1.41 0.45 17.04
C ASP A 48 0.48 1.33 16.16
N GLY A 49 1.03 2.35 15.48
CA GLY A 49 0.47 3.00 14.31
C GLY A 49 0.71 2.14 13.06
N GLN A 50 0.12 0.94 13.08
CA GLN A 50 -0.10 0.17 11.86
C GLN A 50 -0.93 1.04 10.92
N LEU A 51 -0.31 1.57 9.88
CA LEU A 51 -1.06 2.36 8.90
C LEU A 51 -1.91 1.38 8.10
N TYR A 52 -3.22 1.55 8.24
CA TYR A 52 -4.19 0.77 7.51
C TYR A 52 -4.79 1.63 6.41
N ILE A 53 -4.75 1.11 5.19
CA ILE A 53 -5.53 1.67 4.10
C ILE A 53 -6.70 0.72 3.88
N ASN A 54 -7.91 1.22 4.10
CA ASN A 54 -9.12 0.57 3.61
C ASN A 54 -9.30 1.02 2.16
N ILE A 55 -9.09 0.12 1.22
CA ILE A 55 -9.24 0.41 -0.20
C ILE A 55 -10.54 -0.25 -0.65
N GLU A 56 -11.53 0.59 -0.98
CA GLU A 56 -12.84 0.17 -1.50
C GLU A 56 -12.95 0.34 -3.03
N SER A 57 -11.82 0.68 -3.69
CA SER A 57 -11.72 0.83 -5.14
C SER A 57 -10.60 -0.04 -5.72
N LYS A 58 -10.41 -0.02 -7.05
CA LYS A 58 -9.29 -0.77 -7.67
C LYS A 58 -7.97 -0.25 -7.10
N TRP A 59 -7.00 -1.13 -6.93
CA TRP A 59 -5.67 -0.77 -6.42
C TRP A 59 -4.57 -1.55 -7.13
N CYS A 60 -3.36 -1.01 -7.11
CA CYS A 60 -2.18 -1.69 -7.59
C CYS A 60 -0.99 -1.42 -6.66
N LEU A 61 -0.23 -2.47 -6.38
CA LEU A 61 0.94 -2.39 -5.52
C LEU A 61 2.21 -2.66 -6.34
N PHE A 62 3.17 -1.74 -6.25
CA PHE A 62 4.41 -1.80 -7.02
C PHE A 62 5.58 -2.24 -6.13
N ASN A 63 6.28 -3.29 -6.54
CA ASN A 63 7.48 -3.79 -5.85
C ASN A 63 8.76 -3.00 -6.20
N LYS A 64 8.71 -2.18 -7.25
CA LYS A 64 9.82 -1.41 -7.80
C LYS A 64 9.33 -0.03 -8.24
N PRO A 65 10.20 1.00 -8.23
CA PRO A 65 9.88 2.29 -8.80
C PRO A 65 9.43 2.16 -10.25
N GLN A 66 8.30 2.79 -10.59
CA GLN A 66 7.79 2.81 -11.96
C GLN A 66 8.33 4.01 -12.73
N LYS A 67 8.54 3.87 -14.04
CA LYS A 67 8.86 5.01 -14.92
C LYS A 67 7.69 6.00 -14.99
N ARG A 68 6.46 5.48 -14.94
CA ARG A 68 5.20 6.24 -14.91
C ARG A 68 4.22 5.46 -14.04
N TYR A 69 3.60 6.14 -13.09
CA TYR A 69 2.48 5.58 -12.34
C TYR A 69 1.17 5.83 -13.10
N PRO A 70 0.17 4.95 -12.94
CA PRO A 70 -1.17 5.18 -13.48
C PRO A 70 -1.76 6.51 -13.03
N LEU A 71 -2.46 7.20 -13.93
CA LEU A 71 -3.11 8.47 -13.61
C LEU A 71 -4.51 8.31 -13.00
N ASN A 72 -5.18 7.20 -13.28
CA ASN A 72 -6.52 6.85 -12.82
C ASN A 72 -6.73 5.32 -12.87
N GLU A 73 -7.86 4.86 -12.36
CA GLU A 73 -8.19 3.42 -12.26
C GLU A 73 -8.40 2.73 -13.62
N ASP A 74 -8.69 3.48 -14.69
CA ASP A 74 -8.84 2.92 -16.05
C ASP A 74 -7.50 2.49 -16.65
N GLU A 75 -6.39 3.04 -16.15
CA GLU A 75 -5.03 2.64 -16.52
C GLU A 75 -4.51 1.45 -15.70
N PHE A 76 -5.28 0.93 -14.73
CA PHE A 76 -4.85 -0.19 -13.92
C PHE A 76 -5.05 -1.48 -14.73
N GLU A 77 -4.09 -2.40 -14.65
CA GLU A 77 -4.31 -3.73 -15.22
C GLU A 77 -5.43 -4.41 -14.42
N ASP A 78 -6.35 -5.07 -15.11
CA ASP A 78 -7.38 -5.87 -14.46
C ASP A 78 -6.76 -7.14 -13.90
N TYR A 79 -6.83 -7.29 -12.58
CA TYR A 79 -6.44 -8.49 -11.88
C TYR A 79 -7.68 -9.22 -11.36
N SER A 80 -7.61 -10.54 -11.38
CA SER A 80 -8.42 -11.35 -10.49
C SER A 80 -7.98 -11.15 -9.03
N GLU A 81 -8.89 -11.40 -8.10
CA GLU A 81 -8.62 -11.34 -6.66
C GLU A 81 -7.40 -12.20 -6.26
N GLU A 82 -7.21 -13.37 -6.88
CA GLU A 82 -6.06 -14.24 -6.66
C GLU A 82 -4.73 -13.60 -7.09
N GLU A 83 -4.73 -12.90 -8.23
CA GLU A 83 -3.55 -12.21 -8.75
C GLU A 83 -3.14 -11.02 -7.87
N GLU A 84 -4.10 -10.28 -7.35
CA GLU A 84 -3.88 -9.20 -6.38
C GLU A 84 -3.17 -9.73 -5.12
N TYR A 85 -3.65 -10.86 -4.58
CA TYR A 85 -3.06 -11.49 -3.40
C TYR A 85 -1.67 -12.05 -3.65
N LYS A 86 -1.46 -12.69 -4.80
CA LYS A 86 -0.15 -13.21 -5.20
C LYS A 86 0.88 -12.09 -5.27
N ARG A 87 0.52 -10.91 -5.77
CA ARG A 87 1.43 -9.75 -5.83
C ARG A 87 1.86 -9.27 -4.45
N ILE A 88 0.93 -9.18 -3.49
CA ILE A 88 1.29 -8.83 -2.11
C ILE A 88 2.27 -9.86 -1.55
N PHE A 89 2.01 -11.15 -1.75
CA PHE A 89 2.89 -12.22 -1.29
C PHE A 89 4.29 -12.15 -1.92
N GLU A 90 4.38 -11.89 -3.22
CA GLU A 90 5.66 -11.73 -3.92
C GLU A 90 6.45 -10.53 -3.41
N ILE A 91 5.80 -9.39 -3.15
CA ILE A 91 6.42 -8.20 -2.56
C ILE A 91 7.02 -8.50 -1.20
N ARG A 92 6.30 -9.24 -0.35
CA ARG A 92 6.82 -9.68 0.96
C ARG A 92 8.02 -10.60 0.80
N ARG A 93 7.96 -11.56 -0.13
CA ARG A 93 9.01 -12.56 -0.32
C ARG A 93 10.30 -11.99 -0.89
N GLN A 94 10.22 -11.04 -1.83
CA GLN A 94 11.40 -10.40 -2.43
C GLN A 94 12.30 -9.70 -1.39
N LYS A 95 11.79 -9.40 -0.19
CA LYS A 95 12.57 -8.79 0.89
C LYS A 95 13.24 -9.77 1.85
N LYS A 96 12.91 -11.08 1.80
CA LYS A 96 13.58 -12.10 2.62
C LYS A 96 14.87 -12.66 1.99
N SER A 97 15.28 -12.21 0.79
CA SER A 97 16.58 -12.52 0.22
C SER A 97 17.58 -11.39 0.52
N LEU A 98 17.99 -11.30 1.78
CA LEU A 98 19.16 -10.57 2.25
C LEU A 98 19.77 -11.39 3.39
#